data_AF-A0A5C5FPJ1-F1
#
_entry.id   AF-A0A5C5FPJ1-F1
#
_cell.length_a   1.000
_cell.length_b   1.000
_cell.length_c   1.000
_cell.angle_alpha   90.00
_cell.angle_beta   90.00
_cell.angle_gamma   90.00
#
_symmetry.space_group_name_H-M   'P 1'
#
loop_
_entity.id
_entity.type
_entity.pdbx_description
1 polymer ?
#
loop_
_entity_poly.entity_id
_entity_poly.type
_entity_poly.pdbx_seq_one_letter_code
_entity_poly.pdbx_strand_id
1 'polypeptide(L)'
;MGAGQSQILEDMEKNTNFSAPEIQRLKKRFMKLDRDGSGTIDKDEFLQIPQIATNPLASRMIAIFDEDGGGTVDFQEFVAGLSAFSSRGERDEKLKFAFKVYDMDRDGFISNGELFLVLKMMVGNNLKDQQLQQIVDKSQSLPAPTRGLLARSDRPWSPCQGGWVWY
;
A
#
# COMPACT_ATOMS: atom_id res chain seq x y z
N MET A 1 19.64 -10.89 29.06
CA MET A 1 18.86 -11.16 27.83
C MET A 1 18.57 -9.85 27.04
N GLY A 2 19.53 -8.91 26.91
CA GLY A 2 19.26 -7.56 26.38
C GLY A 2 19.76 -7.27 24.95
N ALA A 3 20.50 -8.17 24.31
CA ALA A 3 21.16 -7.87 23.04
C ALA A 3 20.21 -7.87 21.82
N GLY A 4 19.25 -8.79 21.77
CA GLY A 4 18.34 -8.93 20.61
C GLY A 4 17.32 -7.80 20.46
N GLN A 5 16.84 -7.21 21.58
CA GLN A 5 15.87 -6.12 21.51
C GLN A 5 16.49 -4.80 21.04
N SER A 6 17.75 -4.53 21.42
CA SER A 6 18.46 -3.33 21.01
C SER A 6 18.76 -3.33 19.51
N GLN A 7 19.12 -4.49 18.96
CA GLN A 7 19.45 -4.61 17.54
C GLN A 7 18.22 -4.43 16.64
N ILE A 8 17.08 -5.02 17.02
CA ILE A 8 15.80 -4.83 16.31
C ILE A 8 15.36 -3.36 16.38
N LEU A 9 15.54 -2.68 17.52
CA LEU A 9 15.24 -1.26 17.65
C LEU A 9 16.12 -0.40 16.74
N GLU A 10 17.42 -0.66 16.69
CA GLU A 10 18.35 0.05 15.81
C GLU A 10 18.03 -0.16 14.32
N ASP A 11 17.64 -1.39 13.94
CA ASP A 11 17.26 -1.70 12.55
C ASP A 11 15.95 -1.01 12.17
N MET A 12 14.98 -0.94 13.08
CA MET A 12 13.73 -0.20 12.86
C MET A 12 13.98 1.31 12.79
N GLU A 13 14.87 1.87 13.60
CA GLU A 13 15.24 3.29 13.50
C GLU A 13 15.92 3.64 12.17
N LYS A 14 16.71 2.71 11.62
CA LYS A 14 17.37 2.91 10.32
C LYS A 14 16.43 2.79 9.13
N ASN A 15 15.47 1.87 9.22
CA ASN A 15 14.58 1.53 8.11
C ASN A 15 13.26 2.30 8.12
N THR A 16 13.02 3.14 9.14
CA THR A 16 11.76 3.87 9.28
C THR A 16 11.98 5.32 9.66
N ASN A 17 10.97 6.16 9.42
CA ASN A 17 11.00 7.59 9.68
C ASN A 17 10.74 7.94 11.16
N PHE A 18 10.92 6.97 12.08
CA PHE A 18 10.62 7.08 13.50
C PHE A 18 11.87 6.95 14.38
N SER A 19 11.88 7.70 15.48
CA SER A 19 12.90 7.61 16.53
C SER A 19 12.59 6.50 17.55
N ALA A 20 13.58 6.02 18.31
CA ALA A 20 13.43 5.03 19.38
C ALA A 20 12.27 5.33 20.35
N PRO A 21 12.10 6.57 20.87
CA PRO A 21 10.96 6.86 21.74
C PRO A 21 9.61 6.78 21.00
N GLU A 22 9.57 7.07 19.70
CA GLU A 22 8.36 6.89 18.87
C GLU A 22 8.09 5.40 18.65
N ILE A 23 9.10 4.60 18.31
CA ILE A 23 8.98 3.14 18.14
C ILE A 23 8.53 2.46 19.44
N GLN A 24 9.05 2.88 20.60
CA GLN A 24 8.58 2.38 21.90
C GLN A 24 7.10 2.73 22.17
N ARG A 25 6.64 3.91 21.74
CA ARG A 25 5.22 4.29 21.83
C ARG A 25 4.37 3.45 20.87
N LEU A 26 4.86 3.18 19.66
CA LEU A 26 4.21 2.29 18.70
C LEU A 26 4.12 0.87 19.26
N LYS A 27 5.18 0.35 19.88
CA LYS A 27 5.18 -0.96 20.56
C LYS A 27 4.09 -1.05 21.63
N LYS A 28 3.95 -0.02 22.47
CA LYS A 28 2.88 0.02 23.48
C LYS A 28 1.47 0.08 22.86
N ARG A 29 1.32 0.65 21.67
CA ARG A 29 0.04 0.64 20.94
C ARG A 29 -0.21 -0.71 20.29
N PHE A 30 0.81 -1.31 19.69
CA PHE A 30 0.76 -2.65 19.12
C PHE A 30 0.28 -3.67 20.15
N MET A 31 0.89 -3.72 21.34
CA MET A 31 0.48 -4.62 22.43
C MET A 31 -0.91 -4.32 23.01
N LYS A 32 -1.53 -3.18 22.67
CA LYS A 32 -2.93 -2.89 23.04
C LYS A 32 -3.92 -3.36 21.97
N LEU A 33 -3.44 -3.53 20.74
CA LEU A 33 -4.21 -3.98 19.60
C LEU A 33 -4.20 -5.50 19.52
N ASP A 34 -3.02 -6.10 19.71
CA ASP A 34 -2.80 -7.52 19.95
C ASP A 34 -3.43 -7.92 21.30
N ARG A 35 -4.70 -8.34 21.24
CA ARG A 35 -5.52 -8.68 22.41
C ARG A 35 -5.33 -10.12 22.82
N ASP A 36 -5.10 -11.00 21.85
CA ASP A 36 -4.88 -12.41 22.10
C ASP A 36 -3.43 -12.71 22.54
N GLY A 37 -2.52 -11.75 22.38
CA GLY A 37 -1.11 -11.86 22.77
C GLY A 37 -0.33 -12.76 21.81
N SER A 38 -0.82 -12.93 20.58
CA SER A 38 -0.18 -13.73 19.54
C SER A 38 1.15 -13.14 19.07
N GLY A 39 1.37 -11.83 19.28
CA GLY A 39 2.54 -11.11 18.82
C GLY A 39 2.41 -10.62 17.38
N THR A 40 1.28 -10.85 16.72
CA THR A 40 0.89 -10.29 15.43
C THR A 40 -0.47 -9.61 15.56
N ILE A 41 -0.85 -8.78 14.58
CA ILE A 41 -2.16 -8.15 14.54
C ILE A 41 -2.95 -8.78 13.40
N ASP A 42 -4.06 -9.43 13.72
CA ASP A 42 -4.97 -9.97 12.71
C ASP A 42 -5.93 -8.90 12.15
N LYS A 43 -6.75 -9.29 11.18
CA LYS A 43 -7.70 -8.39 10.54
C LYS A 43 -8.75 -7.86 11.51
N ASP A 44 -9.23 -8.68 12.42
CA ASP A 44 -10.27 -8.33 13.37
C ASP A 44 -9.73 -7.35 14.42
N GLU A 45 -8.50 -7.57 14.89
CA GLU A 45 -7.78 -6.67 15.79
C GLU A 45 -7.46 -5.32 15.14
N PHE A 46 -7.04 -5.32 13.86
CA PHE A 46 -6.78 -4.08 13.13
C PHE A 46 -8.06 -3.25 12.94
N LEU A 47 -9.20 -3.90 12.70
CA LEU A 47 -10.51 -3.25 12.58
C LEU A 47 -11.05 -2.71 13.91
N GLN A 48 -10.44 -3.04 15.06
CA GLN A 48 -10.81 -2.42 16.33
C GLN A 48 -10.34 -0.97 16.45
N ILE A 49 -9.42 -0.53 15.59
CA ILE A 49 -8.97 0.87 15.54
C ILE A 49 -10.12 1.71 14.98
N PRO A 50 -10.79 2.57 15.79
CA PRO A 50 -12.01 3.25 15.33
C PRO A 50 -11.80 4.13 14.09
N GLN A 51 -10.60 4.70 13.94
CA GLN A 51 -10.22 5.52 12.79
C GLN A 51 -10.05 4.71 11.50
N ILE A 52 -9.78 3.41 11.62
CA ILE A 52 -9.58 2.50 10.50
C ILE A 52 -10.85 1.70 10.23
N ALA A 53 -11.60 1.30 11.26
CA ALA A 53 -12.84 0.54 11.16
C ALA A 53 -13.86 1.15 10.17
N THR A 54 -13.91 2.48 10.09
CA THR A 54 -14.82 3.21 9.20
C THR A 54 -14.26 3.44 7.79
N ASN A 55 -13.00 3.10 7.55
CA ASN A 55 -12.34 3.32 6.27
C ASN A 55 -12.61 2.11 5.34
N PRO A 56 -13.24 2.30 4.17
CA PRO A 56 -13.48 1.21 3.22
C PRO A 56 -12.20 0.56 2.69
N LEU A 57 -11.06 1.24 2.84
CA LEU A 57 -9.74 0.74 2.46
C LEU A 57 -9.01 0.04 3.61
N ALA A 58 -9.62 -0.12 4.79
CA ALA A 58 -8.99 -0.75 5.95
C ALA A 58 -8.44 -2.15 5.63
N SER A 59 -9.25 -2.98 4.95
CA SER A 59 -8.83 -4.31 4.50
C SER A 59 -7.65 -4.26 3.55
N ARG A 60 -7.59 -3.21 2.71
CA ARG A 60 -6.45 -2.98 1.82
C ARG A 60 -5.22 -2.51 2.58
N MET A 61 -5.37 -1.64 3.58
CA MET A 61 -4.26 -1.18 4.42
C MET A 61 -3.57 -2.34 5.14
N ILE A 62 -4.35 -3.28 5.69
CA ILE A 62 -3.80 -4.49 6.33
C ILE A 62 -2.97 -5.28 5.30
N ALA A 63 -3.55 -5.52 4.13
CA ALA A 63 -2.88 -6.25 3.04
C ALA A 63 -1.66 -5.51 2.46
N ILE A 64 -1.48 -4.23 2.73
CA ILE A 64 -0.25 -3.49 2.35
C ILE A 64 0.81 -3.61 3.43
N PHE A 65 0.40 -3.68 4.70
CA PHE A 65 1.31 -3.80 5.84
C PHE A 65 1.89 -5.22 5.95
N ASP A 66 1.07 -6.23 5.70
CA ASP A 66 1.40 -7.66 5.63
C ASP A 66 2.29 -7.95 4.41
N GLU A 67 3.57 -7.58 4.44
CA GLU A 67 4.49 -7.74 3.31
C GLU A 67 4.82 -9.20 3.03
N ASP A 68 4.85 -10.05 4.06
CA ASP A 68 5.10 -11.48 3.92
C ASP A 68 3.89 -12.29 3.41
N GLY A 69 2.68 -11.72 3.47
CA GLY A 69 1.44 -12.35 3.00
C GLY A 69 0.93 -13.43 3.95
N GLY A 70 1.37 -13.42 5.22
CA GLY A 70 0.96 -14.33 6.27
C GLY A 70 -0.49 -14.12 6.73
N GLY A 71 -1.12 -13.01 6.33
CA GLY A 71 -2.49 -12.65 6.71
C GLY A 71 -2.60 -11.98 8.08
N THR A 72 -1.47 -11.80 8.76
CA THR A 72 -1.34 -11.10 10.05
C THR A 72 -0.15 -10.15 9.97
N VAL A 73 -0.24 -9.00 10.62
CA VAL A 73 0.80 -7.96 10.56
C VAL A 73 1.70 -8.07 11.79
N ASP A 74 2.99 -8.28 11.59
CA ASP A 74 3.95 -8.30 12.70
C ASP A 74 4.35 -6.87 13.17
N PHE A 75 5.14 -6.77 14.23
CA PHE A 75 5.55 -5.46 14.75
C PHE A 75 6.47 -4.69 13.78
N GLN A 76 7.33 -5.36 13.01
CA GLN A 76 8.21 -4.73 12.03
C GLN A 76 7.41 -4.17 10.86
N GLU A 77 6.50 -4.97 10.32
CA GLU A 77 5.54 -4.60 9.29
C GLU A 77 4.63 -3.45 9.73
N PHE A 78 4.15 -3.48 10.97
CA PHE A 78 3.33 -2.40 11.52
C PHE A 78 4.07 -1.06 11.55
N VAL A 79 5.33 -1.04 11.99
CA VAL A 79 6.12 0.19 12.05
C VAL A 79 6.54 0.63 10.64
N ALA A 80 6.91 -0.28 9.75
CA ALA A 80 7.24 0.01 8.35
C ALA A 80 6.04 0.59 7.60
N GLY A 81 4.87 -0.01 7.75
CA GLY A 81 3.61 0.46 7.17
C GLY A 81 3.26 1.87 7.63
N LEU A 82 3.38 2.16 8.93
CA LEU A 82 3.16 3.51 9.47
C LEU A 82 4.25 4.51 9.04
N SER A 83 5.46 4.05 8.75
CA SER A 83 6.56 4.91 8.28
C SER A 83 6.23 5.57 6.96
N ALA A 84 5.56 4.84 6.06
CA ALA A 84 5.11 5.35 4.76
C ALA A 84 4.06 6.47 4.89
N PHE A 85 3.33 6.52 6.01
CA PHE A 85 2.39 7.58 6.34
C PHE A 85 3.00 8.72 7.17
N SER A 86 4.25 8.59 7.60
CA SER A 86 4.93 9.63 8.35
C SER A 86 5.00 10.92 7.53
N SER A 87 4.80 12.06 8.19
CA SER A 87 4.96 13.37 7.56
C SER A 87 6.38 13.61 7.05
N ARG A 88 7.37 12.86 7.59
CA ARG A 88 8.78 12.89 7.19
C ARG A 88 9.09 12.07 5.93
N GLY A 89 8.15 11.23 5.48
CA GLY A 89 8.34 10.43 4.26
C GLY A 89 8.36 11.29 3.00
N GLU A 90 9.26 10.96 2.08
CA GLU A 90 9.38 11.65 0.80
C GLU A 90 8.13 11.45 -0.06
N ARG A 91 7.97 12.31 -1.07
CA ARG A 91 6.87 12.22 -2.03
C ARG A 91 6.82 10.85 -2.70
N ASP A 92 7.98 10.28 -3.02
CA ASP A 92 8.08 9.00 -3.71
C ASP A 92 7.63 7.82 -2.83
N GLU A 93 7.87 7.86 -1.52
CA GLU A 93 7.36 6.84 -0.59
C GLU A 93 5.83 6.86 -0.52
N LYS A 94 5.24 8.06 -0.49
CA LYS A 94 3.78 8.24 -0.52
C LYS A 94 3.18 7.79 -1.83
N LEU A 95 3.85 8.04 -2.95
CA LEU A 95 3.43 7.56 -4.28
C LEU A 95 3.52 6.05 -4.40
N LYS A 96 4.62 5.43 -3.93
CA LYS A 96 4.76 3.97 -3.86
C LYS A 96 3.67 3.35 -3.00
N PHE A 97 3.38 3.95 -1.85
CA PHE A 97 2.31 3.50 -0.98
C PHE A 97 0.95 3.61 -1.67
N ALA A 98 0.65 4.75 -2.30
CA ALA A 98 -0.58 4.91 -3.06
C ALA A 98 -0.69 3.87 -4.18
N PHE A 99 0.41 3.54 -4.86
CA PHE A 99 0.44 2.49 -5.87
C PHE A 99 0.11 1.12 -5.28
N LYS A 100 0.71 0.76 -4.14
CA LYS A 100 0.38 -0.47 -3.39
C LYS A 100 -1.10 -0.55 -2.97
N VAL A 101 -1.81 0.58 -2.83
CA VAL A 101 -3.26 0.56 -2.59
C VAL A 101 -4.02 0.02 -3.79
N TYR A 102 -3.60 0.36 -5.01
CA TYR A 102 -4.24 -0.07 -6.24
C TYR A 102 -3.78 -1.45 -6.72
N ASP A 103 -2.48 -1.71 -6.70
CA ASP A 103 -1.84 -2.96 -7.14
C ASP A 103 -2.11 -4.08 -6.14
N MET A 104 -3.12 -4.91 -6.40
CA MET A 104 -3.62 -5.93 -5.48
C MET A 104 -2.79 -7.20 -5.46
N ASP A 105 -2.32 -7.64 -6.63
CA ASP A 105 -1.53 -8.85 -6.79
C ASP A 105 -0.02 -8.63 -6.62
N ARG A 106 0.41 -7.36 -6.45
CA ARG A 106 1.79 -6.93 -6.25
C ARG A 106 2.68 -7.23 -7.45
N ASP A 107 2.11 -7.24 -8.65
CA ASP A 107 2.88 -7.42 -9.89
C ASP A 107 3.64 -6.15 -10.31
N GLY A 108 3.41 -5.02 -9.62
CA GLY A 108 4.01 -3.73 -9.92
C GLY A 108 3.25 -2.93 -10.98
N PHE A 109 2.06 -3.40 -11.37
CA PHE A 109 1.16 -2.77 -12.33
C PHE A 109 -0.23 -2.55 -11.69
N ILE A 110 -1.03 -1.70 -12.32
CA ILE A 110 -2.43 -1.50 -11.92
C ILE A 110 -3.28 -1.92 -13.10
N SER A 111 -3.85 -3.12 -13.00
CA SER A 111 -4.75 -3.65 -14.01
C SER A 111 -6.11 -2.94 -14.00
N ASN A 112 -6.87 -3.08 -15.09
CA ASN A 112 -8.23 -2.55 -15.20
C ASN A 112 -9.15 -3.08 -14.09
N GLY A 113 -9.02 -4.38 -13.78
CA GLY A 113 -9.80 -5.03 -12.73
C GLY A 113 -9.50 -4.47 -11.33
N GLU A 114 -8.23 -4.22 -11.03
CA GLU A 114 -7.80 -3.67 -9.74
C GLU A 114 -8.23 -2.22 -9.57
N LEU A 115 -8.04 -1.39 -10.60
CA LEU A 115 -8.51 -0.01 -10.59
C LEU A 115 -10.02 0.06 -10.39
N PHE A 116 -10.78 -0.81 -11.08
CA PHE A 116 -12.22 -0.93 -10.89
C PHE A 116 -12.58 -1.31 -9.45
N LEU A 117 -11.91 -2.31 -8.88
CA LEU A 117 -12.23 -2.81 -7.54
C LEU A 117 -11.98 -1.75 -6.46
N VAL A 118 -10.83 -1.08 -6.50
CA VAL A 118 -10.48 -0.04 -5.52
C VAL A 118 -11.41 1.17 -5.65
N LEU A 119 -11.73 1.59 -6.87
CA LEU A 119 -12.71 2.67 -7.07
C LEU A 119 -14.12 2.26 -6.62
N LYS A 120 -14.51 1.00 -6.81
CA LYS A 120 -15.78 0.47 -6.31
C LYS A 120 -15.84 0.50 -4.79
N MET A 121 -14.75 0.16 -4.10
CA MET A 121 -14.65 0.28 -2.64
C MET A 121 -14.75 1.73 -2.16
N MET A 122 -14.16 2.69 -2.89
CA MET A 122 -14.19 4.11 -2.52
C MET A 122 -15.55 4.79 -2.80
N VAL A 123 -16.18 4.49 -3.94
CA VAL A 123 -17.42 5.14 -4.37
C VAL A 123 -18.65 4.45 -3.77
N GLY A 124 -18.52 3.18 -3.39
CA GLY A 124 -19.61 2.37 -2.85
C GLY A 124 -20.76 2.28 -3.84
N ASN A 125 -22.00 2.45 -3.36
CA ASN A 125 -23.21 2.32 -4.17
C ASN A 125 -23.58 3.59 -4.97
N ASN A 126 -22.74 4.64 -4.93
CA ASN A 126 -23.06 5.90 -5.61
C ASN A 126 -22.92 5.82 -7.14
N LEU A 127 -22.20 4.83 -7.67
CA LEU A 127 -22.07 4.59 -9.10
C LEU A 127 -22.49 3.16 -9.44
N LYS A 128 -23.21 3.00 -10.55
CA LYS A 128 -23.49 1.67 -11.11
C LYS A 128 -22.21 1.09 -11.71
N ASP A 129 -22.04 -0.22 -11.61
CA ASP A 129 -20.87 -0.95 -12.15
C ASP A 129 -20.57 -0.58 -13.62
N GLN A 130 -21.61 -0.38 -14.44
CA GLN A 130 -21.46 0.06 -15.83
C GLN A 130 -20.87 1.47 -15.97
N GLN A 131 -21.25 2.42 -15.12
CA GLN A 131 -20.70 3.78 -15.15
C GLN A 131 -19.24 3.78 -14.68
N LEU A 132 -18.94 2.94 -13.69
CA LEU A 132 -17.59 2.78 -13.18
C LEU A 132 -16.66 2.14 -14.22
N GLN A 133 -17.11 1.08 -14.91
CA GLN A 133 -16.35 0.50 -16.03
C GLN A 133 -16.09 1.52 -17.13
N GLN A 134 -17.07 2.36 -17.50
CA GLN A 134 -16.85 3.40 -18.51
C GLN A 134 -15.81 4.44 -18.09
N ILE A 135 -15.68 4.74 -16.79
CA ILE A 135 -14.65 5.64 -16.28
C ILE A 135 -13.27 4.97 -16.36
N VAL A 136 -13.18 3.71 -15.96
CA VAL A 136 -11.94 2.93 -16.02
C VAL A 136 -11.47 2.77 -17.47
N ASP A 137 -12.36 2.38 -18.38
CA ASP A 137 -12.06 2.18 -19.81
C ASP A 137 -11.61 3.49 -20.47
N LYS A 138 -12.28 4.61 -20.18
CA LYS A 138 -11.88 5.93 -20.68
C LYS A 138 -10.53 6.37 -20.13
N SER A 139 -10.21 6.08 -18.87
CA SER A 139 -8.91 6.43 -18.28
C SER A 139 -7.76 5.69 -18.97
N GLN A 140 -8.00 4.44 -19.38
CA GLN A 140 -7.01 3.61 -20.06
C GLN A 140 -7.01 3.82 -21.58
N SER A 141 -8.09 4.32 -22.21
CA SER A 141 -8.13 4.58 -23.67
C SER A 141 -7.49 5.90 -24.10
N LEU A 142 -6.92 6.69 -23.19
CA LEU A 142 -6.27 7.95 -23.52
C LEU A 142 -4.99 7.76 -24.37
N PRO A 143 -4.75 8.58 -25.40
CA PRO A 143 -3.58 8.46 -26.26
C PRO A 143 -2.27 8.66 -25.48
N ALA A 144 -1.21 8.07 -26.00
CA ALA A 144 0.11 7.95 -25.36
C ALA A 144 0.68 9.20 -24.66
N PRO A 145 0.59 10.44 -25.20
CA PRO A 145 1.20 11.59 -24.53
C PRO A 145 0.46 12.02 -23.25
N THR A 146 -0.76 11.52 -23.01
CA THR A 146 -1.55 11.80 -21.79
C THR A 146 -1.43 10.71 -20.72
N ARG A 147 -0.84 9.55 -21.02
CA ARG A 147 -0.62 8.43 -20.08
C ARG A 147 0.66 8.66 -19.27
N GLY A 148 0.65 9.61 -18.35
CA GLY A 148 1.65 9.66 -17.29
C GLY A 148 1.50 8.47 -16.34
N LEU A 149 2.62 7.82 -15.98
CA LEU A 149 2.84 6.83 -14.90
C LEU A 149 1.93 5.58 -14.81
N LEU A 150 0.88 5.42 -15.62
CA LEU A 150 -0.17 4.42 -15.34
C LEU A 150 -0.27 3.19 -16.24
N ALA A 151 0.49 3.07 -17.35
CA ALA A 151 0.59 1.78 -18.06
C ALA A 151 1.57 1.83 -19.24
N ARG A 152 2.52 0.90 -19.28
CA ARG A 152 2.95 0.19 -20.50
C ARG A 152 3.94 -0.94 -20.18
N SER A 153 3.55 -2.18 -20.42
CA SER A 153 4.51 -3.28 -20.66
C SER A 153 3.91 -4.37 -21.55
N ASP A 154 3.62 -4.02 -22.81
CA ASP A 154 3.72 -4.98 -23.92
C ASP A 154 4.62 -4.31 -24.97
N ARG A 155 5.83 -4.83 -25.17
CA ARG A 155 6.80 -4.39 -26.21
C ARG A 155 6.71 -5.30 -27.45
N PRO A 156 7.16 -4.91 -28.66
CA PRO A 156 8.03 -3.77 -29.03
C PRO A 156 7.48 -2.87 -30.16
N TRP A 157 8.03 -1.66 -30.28
CA TRP A 157 7.87 -0.79 -31.45
C TRP A 157 8.96 -1.09 -32.50
N SER A 158 8.57 -1.24 -33.76
CA SER A 158 9.40 -1.08 -34.99
C SER A 158 8.44 -1.02 -36.20
N PRO A 159 8.72 -0.29 -37.31
CA PRO A 159 10.03 0.15 -37.79
C PRO A 159 10.16 1.65 -38.21
N CYS A 160 11.41 2.05 -38.42
CA CYS A 160 11.94 3.28 -39.03
C CYS A 160 11.07 3.86 -40.18
N GLN A 161 10.92 5.17 -40.36
CA GLN A 161 11.93 6.24 -40.48
C GLN A 161 11.48 7.51 -39.74
N GLY A 162 12.13 7.88 -38.61
CA GLY A 162 11.81 9.15 -37.92
C GLY A 162 12.08 9.29 -36.40
N GLY A 163 12.58 8.26 -35.70
CA GLY A 163 12.93 8.29 -34.25
C GLY A 163 11.86 7.65 -33.33
N TRP A 164 12.06 7.36 -32.03
CA TRP A 164 13.24 7.09 -31.19
C TRP A 164 13.00 5.77 -30.40
N VAL A 165 14.09 5.07 -30.09
CA VAL A 165 14.21 3.79 -29.36
C VAL A 165 14.39 4.05 -27.86
N TRP A 166 14.08 3.09 -26.95
CA TRP A 166 14.95 2.63 -25.84
C TRP A 166 14.58 1.23 -25.32
N TYR A 167 15.64 0.54 -24.86
CA TYR A 167 15.87 -0.89 -24.60
C TYR A 167 14.86 -1.65 -23.76
#